data_AF-A0A435H4D8-F1
#
_entry.id   AF-A0A435H4D8-F1
#
_cell.length_a   1.000
_cell.length_b   1.000
_cell.length_c   1.000
_cell.angle_alpha   90.00
_cell.angle_beta   90.00
_cell.angle_gamma   90.00
#
_symmetry.space_group_name_H-M   'P 1'
#
loop_
_entity.id
_entity.type
_entity.pdbx_description
1 polymer ?
#
loop_
_entity_poly.entity_id
_entity_poly.type
_entity_poly.pdbx_seq_one_letter_code
_entity_poly.pdbx_strand_id
1 'polypeptide(L)'
;MRRLLEFVRRSRRANGSPLLPKTPAGLARRRCVVLVLALASSAMAGNLQPAGLATTRTDLNAKDQARVIAVTRPTTDFSRPEQFELMQGGAGTSRKDVSRDSFSQSSANITFEEEGDFKLGNALFRKNWVSSPSSTQASDGLGPLFNERACQNCHLKDGRGRPPQGNA
;
A
#
# COMPACT_ATOMS: atom_id res chain seq x y z
N MET A 1 -49.74 -11.88 -29.67
CA MET A 1 -50.92 -11.21 -30.26
C MET A 1 -50.45 -9.89 -30.85
N ARG A 2 -50.38 -9.77 -32.19
CA ARG A 2 -51.14 -8.80 -33.02
C ARG A 2 -51.14 -7.38 -32.43
N ARG A 3 -50.75 -6.30 -33.11
CA ARG A 3 -50.70 -6.02 -34.54
C ARG A 3 -50.00 -4.66 -34.75
N LEU A 4 -49.22 -4.57 -35.85
CA LEU A 4 -48.97 -3.32 -36.58
C LEU A 4 -50.30 -2.67 -36.99
N LEU A 5 -50.26 -1.37 -37.29
CA LEU A 5 -50.70 -0.72 -38.54
C LEU A 5 -50.87 0.78 -38.24
N GLU A 6 -50.01 1.63 -38.82
CA GLU A 6 -50.19 2.28 -40.13
C GLU A 6 -51.33 3.29 -40.12
N PHE A 7 -51.00 4.53 -40.51
CA PHE A 7 -51.81 5.49 -41.29
C PHE A 7 -51.36 6.92 -40.93
N VAL A 8 -51.26 7.94 -41.81
CA VAL A 8 -51.36 8.05 -43.27
C VAL A 8 -51.16 9.53 -43.62
N ARG A 9 -50.74 9.79 -44.87
CA ARG A 9 -50.97 10.99 -45.72
C ARG A 9 -50.67 12.39 -45.15
N ARG A 10 -49.68 13.09 -45.70
CA ARG A 10 -49.67 13.85 -46.99
C ARG A 10 -50.13 15.30 -46.81
N SER A 11 -49.22 16.24 -47.06
CA SER A 11 -49.54 17.60 -47.49
C SER A 11 -48.49 18.10 -48.47
N ARG A 12 -48.95 18.82 -49.50
CA ARG A 12 -48.24 19.26 -50.71
C ARG A 12 -48.13 20.80 -50.71
N ARG A 13 -47.19 21.30 -51.54
CA ARG A 13 -46.95 22.67 -52.07
C ARG A 13 -46.16 23.59 -51.12
N ALA A 14 -44.97 24.11 -51.44
CA ALA A 14 -44.41 24.83 -52.61
C ALA A 14 -44.66 26.34 -52.58
N ASN A 15 -43.61 27.13 -52.28
CA ASN A 15 -42.99 28.15 -53.15
C ASN A 15 -42.14 29.17 -52.36
N GLY A 16 -41.01 29.55 -52.96
CA GLY A 16 -40.42 30.89 -52.80
C GLY A 16 -39.19 30.99 -51.90
N SER A 17 -38.00 30.99 -52.51
CA SER A 17 -36.75 31.43 -51.87
C SER A 17 -36.49 32.91 -52.19
N PRO A 18 -36.00 33.70 -51.23
CA PRO A 18 -35.07 34.78 -51.52
C PRO A 18 -33.66 34.45 -50.99
N LEU A 19 -32.67 34.85 -51.78
CA LEU A 19 -31.25 34.56 -51.62
C LEU A 19 -30.65 35.29 -50.41
N LEU A 20 -29.98 34.54 -49.52
CA LEU A 20 -29.18 35.04 -48.39
C LEU A 20 -27.76 35.43 -48.85
N PRO A 21 -27.19 36.55 -48.36
CA PRO A 21 -25.78 36.88 -48.58
C PRO A 21 -24.90 35.97 -47.71
N LYS A 22 -23.91 35.32 -48.33
CA LYS A 22 -22.96 34.43 -47.64
C LYS A 22 -21.87 35.24 -46.94
N THR A 23 -21.87 35.28 -45.62
CA THR A 23 -20.71 35.65 -44.80
C THR A 23 -19.74 34.47 -44.68
N PRO A 24 -18.41 34.67 -44.82
CA PRO A 24 -17.44 33.57 -44.83
C PRO A 24 -17.22 32.98 -43.42
N ALA A 25 -17.37 31.66 -43.34
CA ALA A 25 -17.37 30.81 -42.14
C ALA A 25 -16.04 30.75 -41.35
N GLY A 26 -15.08 31.65 -41.59
CA GLY A 26 -13.72 31.56 -41.06
C GLY A 26 -13.56 32.02 -39.61
N LEU A 27 -14.31 33.03 -39.17
CA LEU A 27 -14.00 33.75 -37.93
C LEU A 27 -14.70 33.17 -36.67
N ALA A 28 -15.90 32.61 -36.82
CA ALA A 28 -16.62 31.97 -35.71
C ALA A 28 -15.92 30.69 -35.21
N ARG A 29 -15.21 29.98 -36.09
CA ARG A 29 -14.58 28.70 -35.78
C ARG A 29 -13.34 28.84 -34.89
N ARG A 30 -12.66 29.99 -34.91
CA ARG A 30 -11.43 30.20 -34.13
C ARG A 30 -11.68 30.46 -32.64
N ARG A 31 -12.82 31.07 -32.27
CA ARG A 31 -13.13 31.39 -30.85
C ARG A 31 -13.65 30.19 -30.05
N CYS A 32 -14.34 29.24 -30.67
CA CYS A 32 -14.78 28.01 -29.98
C CYS A 32 -13.63 27.03 -29.69
N VAL A 33 -12.58 27.00 -30.51
CA VAL A 33 -11.47 26.04 -30.34
C VAL A 33 -10.61 26.38 -29.11
N VAL A 34 -10.40 27.66 -28.81
CA VAL A 34 -9.57 28.09 -27.67
C VAL A 34 -10.24 27.78 -26.33
N LEU A 35 -11.58 27.87 -26.23
CA LEU A 35 -12.32 27.59 -24.99
C LEU A 35 -12.37 26.09 -24.66
N VAL A 36 -12.45 25.22 -25.68
CA VAL A 36 -12.48 23.76 -25.49
C VAL A 36 -11.11 23.21 -25.08
N LEU A 37 -10.01 23.83 -25.53
CA LEU A 37 -8.65 23.44 -25.14
C LEU A 37 -8.31 23.75 -23.67
N ALA A 38 -8.88 24.81 -23.08
CA ALA A 38 -8.57 25.19 -21.70
C ALA A 38 -9.27 24.33 -20.64
N LEU A 39 -10.45 23.76 -20.95
CA LEU A 39 -11.23 22.91 -20.04
C LEU A 39 -10.80 21.44 -20.04
N ALA A 40 -10.02 21.00 -21.02
CA ALA A 40 -9.53 19.62 -21.11
C ALA A 40 -8.25 19.36 -20.28
N SER A 41 -7.57 20.41 -19.81
CA SER A 41 -6.27 20.28 -19.13
C SER A 41 -6.36 19.85 -17.66
N SER A 42 -7.55 19.89 -17.04
CA SER A 42 -7.72 19.54 -15.62
C SER A 42 -7.92 18.04 -15.35
N ALA A 43 -8.05 17.21 -16.38
CA ALA A 43 -8.36 15.78 -16.21
C ALA A 43 -7.12 14.86 -16.17
N MET A 44 -5.91 15.39 -16.39
CA MET A 44 -4.67 14.61 -16.41
C MET A 44 -3.89 14.75 -15.09
N ALA A 45 -4.55 14.57 -13.96
CA ALA A 45 -3.84 14.10 -12.77
C ALA A 45 -3.50 12.62 -13.02
N GLY A 46 -2.44 12.38 -13.80
CA GLY A 46 -1.92 11.03 -14.04
C GLY A 46 -1.56 10.37 -12.71
N ASN A 47 -1.76 9.06 -12.63
CA ASN A 47 -1.24 8.27 -11.52
C ASN A 47 0.22 8.65 -11.29
N LEU A 48 0.55 9.15 -10.10
CA LEU A 48 1.93 9.38 -9.67
C LEU A 48 2.59 8.01 -9.53
N GLN A 49 2.99 7.42 -10.65
CA GLN A 49 3.70 6.15 -10.68
C GLN A 49 5.13 6.44 -10.21
N PRO A 50 5.58 5.92 -9.07
CA PRO A 50 6.96 6.10 -8.65
C PRO A 50 7.87 5.44 -9.70
N ALA A 51 8.67 6.25 -10.38
CA ALA A 51 9.59 5.76 -11.41
C ALA A 51 10.57 4.76 -10.78
N GLY A 52 10.66 3.56 -11.36
CA GLY A 52 11.59 2.52 -10.92
C GLY A 52 11.08 1.53 -9.87
N LEU A 53 9.83 1.65 -9.38
CA LEU A 53 9.23 0.63 -8.52
C LEU A 53 8.32 -0.31 -9.32
N ALA A 54 8.46 -1.61 -9.10
CA ALA A 54 7.57 -2.61 -9.67
C ALA A 54 6.15 -2.41 -9.12
N THR A 55 5.19 -2.21 -10.02
CA THR A 55 3.78 -1.98 -9.66
C THR A 55 2.91 -3.23 -9.79
N THR A 56 3.53 -4.33 -10.22
CA THR A 56 2.91 -5.65 -10.36
C THR A 56 3.87 -6.73 -9.89
N ARG A 57 3.33 -7.72 -9.17
CA ARG A 57 4.04 -8.93 -8.76
C ARG A 57 3.94 -10.00 -9.84
N THR A 58 5.06 -10.54 -10.29
CA THR A 58 5.14 -11.59 -11.33
C THR A 58 5.08 -13.01 -10.76
N ASP A 59 5.16 -13.16 -9.44
CA ASP A 59 5.19 -14.44 -8.73
C ASP A 59 3.81 -14.97 -8.32
N LEU A 60 2.74 -14.22 -8.59
CA LEU A 60 1.37 -14.58 -8.21
C LEU A 60 0.62 -15.25 -9.36
N ASN A 61 -0.14 -16.30 -9.05
CA ASN A 61 -1.13 -16.84 -9.99
C ASN A 61 -2.33 -15.86 -10.15
N ALA A 62 -3.15 -16.06 -11.19
CA ALA A 62 -4.26 -15.17 -11.51
C ALA A 62 -5.29 -15.00 -10.36
N LYS A 63 -5.53 -16.07 -9.59
CA LYS A 63 -6.47 -16.04 -8.46
C LYS A 63 -5.93 -15.16 -7.33
N ASP A 64 -4.66 -15.34 -6.96
CA ASP A 64 -4.01 -14.57 -5.92
C ASP A 64 -3.79 -13.11 -6.33
N GLN A 65 -3.47 -12.85 -7.59
CA GLN A 65 -3.39 -11.50 -8.13
C GLN A 65 -4.74 -10.77 -8.01
N ALA A 66 -5.85 -11.41 -8.40
CA ALA A 66 -7.18 -10.83 -8.25
C ALA A 66 -7.52 -10.55 -6.78
N ARG A 67 -7.14 -11.45 -5.86
CA ARG A 67 -7.33 -11.27 -4.41
C ARG A 67 -6.53 -10.08 -3.88
N VAL A 68 -5.26 -9.94 -4.25
CA VAL A 68 -4.41 -8.82 -3.82
C VAL A 68 -4.99 -7.51 -4.30
N ILE A 69 -5.33 -7.39 -5.59
CA ILE A 69 -5.93 -6.18 -6.17
C ILE A 69 -7.21 -5.77 -5.41
N ALA A 70 -8.06 -6.74 -5.07
CA ALA A 70 -9.29 -6.46 -4.33
C ALA A 70 -9.01 -5.93 -2.91
N VAL A 71 -8.04 -6.50 -2.20
CA VAL A 71 -7.69 -6.14 -0.81
C VAL A 71 -6.92 -4.82 -0.73
N THR A 72 -6.03 -4.53 -1.67
CA THR A 72 -5.20 -3.31 -1.65
C THR A 72 -5.86 -2.12 -2.34
N ARG A 73 -7.13 -2.24 -2.77
CA ARG A 73 -7.84 -1.15 -3.42
C ARG A 73 -8.03 0.00 -2.40
N PRO A 74 -7.64 1.25 -2.74
CA PRO A 74 -7.86 2.39 -1.86
C PRO A 74 -9.34 2.52 -1.49
N THR A 75 -9.63 2.82 -0.23
CA THR A 75 -11.01 3.10 0.19
C THR A 75 -11.50 4.44 -0.35
N THR A 76 -12.78 4.51 -0.64
CA THR A 76 -13.48 5.73 -1.06
C THR A 76 -14.51 6.19 -0.02
N ASP A 77 -14.67 5.44 1.07
CA ASP A 77 -15.62 5.70 2.16
C ASP A 77 -14.92 5.56 3.51
N PHE A 78 -14.72 6.69 4.18
CA PHE A 78 -14.07 6.77 5.49
C PHE A 78 -15.07 6.94 6.64
N SER A 79 -16.37 6.72 6.38
CA SER A 79 -17.41 6.81 7.43
C SER A 79 -17.34 5.68 8.46
N ARG A 80 -16.58 4.62 8.17
CA ARG A 80 -16.36 3.46 9.04
C ARG A 80 -14.94 2.88 8.82
N PRO A 81 -14.40 2.16 9.81
CA PRO A 81 -13.14 1.45 9.66
C PRO A 81 -13.19 0.39 8.55
N GLU A 82 -12.10 0.25 7.83
CA GLU A 82 -11.94 -0.79 6.81
C GLU A 82 -11.71 -2.16 7.45
N GLN A 83 -12.04 -3.23 6.72
CA GLN A 83 -11.69 -4.57 7.21
C GLN A 83 -10.18 -4.70 7.36
N PHE A 84 -9.75 -5.20 8.51
CA PHE A 84 -8.34 -5.38 8.86
C PHE A 84 -7.52 -4.08 8.95
N GLU A 85 -8.15 -2.92 9.15
CA GLU A 85 -7.44 -1.63 9.33
C GLU A 85 -6.40 -1.67 10.47
N LEU A 86 -6.66 -2.38 11.55
CA LEU A 86 -5.69 -2.55 12.65
C LEU A 86 -4.59 -3.58 12.35
N MET A 87 -4.66 -4.30 11.24
CA MET A 87 -3.75 -5.40 10.89
C MET A 87 -2.74 -4.97 9.80
N GLN A 88 -2.04 -3.86 10.04
CA GLN A 88 -1.09 -3.27 9.08
C GLN A 88 0.09 -4.21 8.73
N GLY A 89 0.42 -5.16 9.61
CA GLY A 89 1.39 -6.23 9.35
C GLY A 89 0.79 -7.50 8.73
N GLY A 90 -0.46 -7.44 8.26
CA GLY A 90 -1.21 -8.60 7.79
C GLY A 90 -1.33 -9.67 8.87
N ALA A 91 -1.14 -10.94 8.49
CA ALA A 91 -1.17 -12.07 9.42
C ALA A 91 -0.08 -12.01 10.51
N GLY A 92 0.99 -11.25 10.29
CA GLY A 92 2.05 -11.02 11.29
C GLY A 92 1.73 -9.92 12.30
N THR A 93 0.58 -9.25 12.20
CA THR A 93 0.19 -8.25 13.19
C THR A 93 -0.05 -8.92 14.54
N SER A 94 0.73 -8.52 15.56
CA SER A 94 0.49 -8.96 16.93
C SER A 94 -0.84 -8.43 17.45
N ARG A 95 -1.66 -9.33 17.99
CA ARG A 95 -2.92 -9.00 18.69
C ARG A 95 -2.78 -9.09 20.21
N LYS A 96 -1.56 -9.30 20.71
CA LYS A 96 -1.26 -9.35 22.15
C LYS A 96 -1.25 -7.93 22.70
N ASP A 97 -1.48 -7.81 24.01
CA ASP A 97 -1.48 -6.51 24.68
C ASP A 97 -0.14 -5.78 24.48
N VAL A 98 -0.24 -4.48 24.21
CA VAL A 98 0.93 -3.61 24.07
C VAL A 98 1.61 -3.50 25.44
N SER A 99 2.85 -3.94 25.52
CA SER A 99 3.60 -3.97 26.77
C SER A 99 5.09 -3.82 26.51
N ARG A 100 5.88 -3.87 27.58
CA ARG A 100 7.34 -3.87 27.49
C ARG A 100 7.88 -5.11 26.78
N ASP A 101 7.07 -6.16 26.66
CA ASP A 101 7.44 -7.44 26.07
C ASP A 101 6.92 -7.61 24.64
N SER A 102 6.48 -6.53 23.97
CA SER A 102 5.91 -6.61 22.61
C SER A 102 6.88 -7.17 21.58
N PHE A 103 8.19 -6.93 21.72
CA PHE A 103 9.22 -7.50 20.84
C PHE A 103 9.68 -8.91 21.27
N SER A 104 9.29 -9.34 22.47
CA SER A 104 9.56 -10.70 22.97
C SER A 104 8.57 -11.72 22.44
N GLN A 105 7.55 -11.30 21.68
CA GLN A 105 6.53 -12.17 21.14
C GLN A 105 6.91 -12.64 19.74
N SER A 106 6.83 -13.95 19.52
CA SER A 106 6.85 -14.51 18.17
C SER A 106 5.66 -14.00 17.35
N SER A 107 5.87 -13.86 16.05
CA SER A 107 4.79 -13.52 15.11
C SER A 107 3.76 -14.66 15.06
N ALA A 108 2.48 -14.33 14.92
CA ALA A 108 1.39 -15.32 15.00
C ALA A 108 1.30 -16.23 13.75
N ASN A 109 1.98 -15.89 12.67
CA ASN A 109 1.89 -16.55 11.37
C ASN A 109 3.12 -17.41 11.01
N ILE A 110 3.94 -17.76 12.00
CA ILE A 110 5.12 -18.63 11.82
C ILE A 110 4.78 -20.08 12.15
N THR A 111 5.57 -21.02 11.63
CA THR A 111 5.44 -22.45 11.96
C THR A 111 5.95 -22.74 13.37
N PHE A 112 5.70 -23.96 13.87
CA PHE A 112 6.21 -24.40 15.16
C PHE A 112 7.74 -24.46 15.19
N GLU A 113 8.35 -24.91 14.10
CA GLU A 113 9.80 -24.96 13.94
C GLU A 113 10.40 -23.55 13.96
N GLU A 114 9.80 -22.60 13.23
CA GLU A 114 10.21 -21.19 13.22
C GLU A 114 10.03 -20.53 14.61
N GLU A 115 9.01 -20.94 15.38
CA GLU A 115 8.86 -20.50 16.76
C GLU A 115 10.00 -21.04 17.66
N GLY A 116 10.47 -22.26 17.41
CA GLY A 116 11.65 -22.84 18.04
C GLY A 116 12.89 -22.00 17.78
N ASP A 117 13.14 -21.63 16.53
CA ASP A 117 14.26 -20.77 16.12
C ASP A 117 14.18 -19.38 16.76
N PHE A 118 12.98 -18.78 16.79
CA PHE A 118 12.75 -17.51 17.48
C PHE A 118 13.13 -17.58 18.96
N LYS A 119 12.69 -18.64 19.66
CA LYS A 119 12.99 -18.83 21.09
C LYS A 119 14.46 -19.09 21.34
N LEU A 120 15.12 -19.88 20.49
CA LEU A 120 16.56 -20.12 20.57
C LEU A 120 17.35 -18.82 20.36
N GLY A 121 16.99 -18.03 19.34
CA GLY A 121 17.59 -16.72 19.09
C GLY A 121 17.43 -15.78 20.28
N ASN A 122 16.22 -15.71 20.86
CA ASN A 122 15.98 -14.93 22.08
C ASN A 122 16.84 -15.43 23.26
N ALA A 123 16.96 -16.75 23.45
CA ALA A 123 17.82 -17.30 24.50
C ALA A 123 19.30 -16.89 24.33
N LEU A 124 19.82 -16.89 23.09
CA LEU A 124 21.17 -16.41 22.78
C LEU A 124 21.32 -14.90 22.99
N PHE A 125 20.31 -14.12 22.62
CA PHE A 125 20.28 -12.67 22.81
C PHE A 125 20.34 -12.25 24.29
N ARG A 126 19.73 -13.06 25.15
CA ARG A 126 19.66 -12.88 26.60
C ARG A 126 20.82 -13.49 27.36
N LYS A 127 21.60 -14.35 26.72
CA LYS A 127 22.72 -15.06 27.33
C LYS A 127 23.80 -14.06 27.76
N ASN A 128 24.31 -14.24 28.98
CA ASN A 128 25.56 -13.61 29.40
C ASN A 128 26.74 -14.41 28.83
N TRP A 129 27.51 -13.74 27.99
CA TRP A 129 28.72 -14.22 27.36
C TRP A 129 29.94 -14.03 28.27
N VAL A 130 30.96 -14.87 28.13
CA VAL A 130 32.18 -14.82 28.94
C VAL A 130 33.39 -14.70 28.02
N SER A 131 34.38 -13.90 28.39
CA SER A 131 35.62 -13.80 27.60
C SER A 131 36.26 -15.17 27.43
N SER A 132 36.64 -15.50 26.20
CA SER A 132 37.36 -16.74 25.92
C SER A 132 38.76 -16.71 26.58
N PRO A 133 39.27 -17.86 27.08
CA PRO A 133 38.59 -19.16 27.14
C PRO A 133 37.69 -19.28 28.37
N SER A 134 36.45 -19.74 28.17
CA SER A 134 35.53 -20.11 29.25
C SER A 134 35.50 -21.63 29.46
N SER A 135 34.88 -22.09 30.56
CA SER A 135 34.76 -23.53 30.85
C SER A 135 33.91 -24.31 29.83
N THR A 136 33.15 -23.61 28.97
CA THR A 136 32.37 -24.20 27.89
C THR A 136 32.53 -23.37 26.63
N GLN A 137 33.02 -23.96 25.53
CA GLN A 137 33.23 -23.22 24.27
C GLN A 137 31.98 -22.48 23.78
N ALA A 138 30.78 -23.00 24.08
CA ALA A 138 29.51 -22.36 23.75
C ALA A 138 29.29 -21.00 24.45
N SER A 139 30.06 -20.67 25.48
CA SER A 139 29.96 -19.43 26.26
C SER A 139 31.09 -18.45 25.99
N ASP A 140 32.06 -18.82 25.14
CA ASP A 140 33.09 -17.92 24.64
C ASP A 140 32.43 -16.77 23.87
N GLY A 141 32.76 -15.54 24.27
CA GLY A 141 31.82 -14.43 24.17
C GLY A 141 31.74 -13.69 22.84
N LEU A 142 31.09 -12.51 22.89
CA LEU A 142 30.85 -11.61 21.75
C LEU A 142 32.13 -10.99 21.16
N GLY A 143 33.28 -11.16 21.82
CA GLY A 143 34.55 -10.59 21.43
C GLY A 143 34.91 -9.31 22.21
N PRO A 144 36.16 -8.82 22.07
CA PRO A 144 36.72 -7.76 22.93
C PRO A 144 36.18 -6.35 22.65
N LEU A 145 35.39 -6.19 21.59
CA LEU A 145 34.90 -4.88 21.13
C LEU A 145 33.51 -4.53 21.68
N PHE A 146 32.85 -5.47 22.35
CA PHE A 146 31.55 -5.22 22.96
C PHE A 146 31.73 -4.61 24.34
N ASN A 147 30.96 -3.56 24.62
CA ASN A 147 30.96 -2.84 25.89
C ASN A 147 30.12 -3.53 26.98
N GLU A 148 29.49 -4.67 26.66
CA GLU A 148 28.56 -5.36 27.53
C GLU A 148 28.51 -6.86 27.22
N ARG A 149 28.22 -7.70 28.21
CA ARG A 149 28.30 -9.16 28.11
C ARG A 149 27.03 -9.85 27.60
N ALA A 150 25.96 -9.10 27.30
CA ALA A 150 24.75 -9.64 26.69
C ALA A 150 24.10 -8.59 25.80
N CYS A 151 23.53 -9.02 24.68
CA CYS A 151 22.85 -8.12 23.74
C CYS A 151 21.70 -7.38 24.46
N GLN A 152 20.93 -8.11 25.28
CA GLN A 152 19.81 -7.54 26.02
C GLN A 152 20.19 -6.46 27.02
N ASN A 153 21.42 -6.43 27.54
CA ASN A 153 21.81 -5.46 28.55
C ASN A 153 21.86 -4.03 27.99
N CYS A 154 22.11 -3.87 26.68
CA CYS A 154 21.89 -2.62 25.97
C CYS A 154 20.50 -2.57 25.29
N HIS A 155 20.02 -3.70 24.77
CA HIS A 155 18.75 -3.82 24.04
C HIS A 155 17.64 -4.45 24.90
N LEU A 156 17.17 -3.69 25.89
CA LEU A 156 16.24 -4.20 26.88
C LEU A 156 14.94 -4.72 26.24
N LYS A 157 14.52 -5.91 26.68
CA LYS A 157 13.29 -6.59 26.23
C LYS A 157 13.23 -6.77 24.70
N ASP A 158 14.30 -7.36 24.17
CA ASP A 158 14.40 -7.75 22.76
C ASP A 158 14.25 -6.57 21.78
N GLY A 159 14.56 -5.35 22.25
CA GLY A 159 14.23 -4.11 21.56
C GLY A 159 15.06 -2.90 21.94
N ARG A 160 14.47 -1.71 21.69
CA ARG A 160 15.09 -0.38 21.68
C ARG A 160 16.22 -0.21 22.70
N GLY A 161 17.41 0.12 22.19
CA GLY A 161 18.54 0.55 23.00
C GLY A 161 18.18 1.77 23.82
N ARG A 162 18.82 1.94 24.98
CA ARG A 162 18.62 3.13 25.80
C ARG A 162 19.15 4.35 25.02
N PRO A 163 18.32 5.35 24.68
CA PRO A 163 18.84 6.56 24.04
C PRO A 163 19.83 7.24 25.00
N PRO A 164 20.81 8.00 24.48
CA PRO A 164 21.72 8.76 25.32
C PRO A 164 20.90 9.67 26.25
N GLN A 165 21.21 9.61 27.55
CA GLN A 165 20.66 10.54 28.52
C GLN A 165 21.43 11.83 28.31
N GLY A 166 20.86 12.76 27.53
CA GLY A 166 21.45 14.09 27.39
C GLY A 166 21.65 14.69 28.78
N ASN A 167 22.82 15.29 29.02
CA ASN A 167 23.09 16.01 30.26
C ASN A 167 22.11 17.19 30.33
N ALA A 168 21.10 17.09 31.20
CA ALA A 168 20.30 18.23 31.63
C ALA A 168 21.01 18.91 32.80
#